data_AF-A0A2R4K1K1-F1
#
_entry.id   AF-A0A2R4K1K1-F1
#
_cell.length_a   1.000
_cell.length_b   1.000
_cell.length_c   1.000
_cell.angle_alpha   90.00
_cell.angle_beta   90.00
_cell.angle_gamma   90.00
#
_symmetry.space_group_name_H-M   'P 1'
#
loop_
_entity.id
_entity.type
_entity.pdbx_description
1 polymer ?
#
loop_
_entity_poly.entity_id
_entity_poly.type
_entity_poly.pdbx_seq_one_letter_code
_entity_poly.pdbx_strand_id
1 'polypeptide(L)'
;MGLQSAQDSARSAGFRSLSSHDSLGRGRMQAFDRNWKVCSQNIAAGKVVSVDTELDFGAVKLDETCPAKDQTAPAKAGGTMPDFAGKSVKTARAALDSGTSISVKDAAEDRFVLVESNWQVCTQKPAAGEKLNGQPVEFTAVKFGESCP
;
A
#
# COMPACT_ATOMS: atom_id res chain seq x y z
N MET A 1 -19.02 5.21 -1.46
CA MET A 1 -19.10 6.43 -0.61
C MET A 1 -17.72 7.09 -0.59
N GLY A 2 -17.62 8.42 -0.50
CA GLY A 2 -16.33 9.09 -0.30
C GLY A 2 -15.77 8.81 1.11
N LEU A 3 -14.44 8.78 1.28
CA LEU A 3 -13.80 8.44 2.56
C LEU A 3 -14.18 9.42 3.68
N GLN A 4 -14.12 10.72 3.42
CA GLN A 4 -14.55 11.74 4.39
C GLN A 4 -16.00 11.51 4.84
N SER A 5 -16.92 11.26 3.91
CA SER A 5 -18.33 11.03 4.24
C SER A 5 -18.53 9.76 5.08
N ALA A 6 -17.73 8.72 4.85
CA ALA A 6 -17.78 7.49 5.64
C ALA A 6 -17.30 7.73 7.08
N GLN A 7 -16.17 8.43 7.23
CA GLN A 7 -15.65 8.81 8.54
C GLN A 7 -16.63 9.72 9.30
N ASP A 8 -17.19 10.74 8.65
CA ASP A 8 -18.16 11.65 9.25
C ASP A 8 -19.39 10.88 9.74
N SER A 9 -19.91 9.95 8.91
CA SER A 9 -21.04 9.09 9.29
C SER A 9 -20.72 8.22 10.51
N ALA A 10 -19.53 7.62 10.55
CA ALA A 10 -19.08 6.82 11.68
C ALA A 10 -18.92 7.67 12.96
N ARG A 11 -18.35 8.88 12.85
CA ARG A 11 -18.24 9.82 13.97
C ARG A 11 -19.60 10.23 14.51
N SER A 12 -20.55 10.56 13.63
CA SER A 12 -21.92 10.91 14.03
C SER A 12 -22.65 9.74 14.70
N ALA A 13 -22.32 8.49 14.34
CA ALA A 13 -22.81 7.29 15.01
C ALA A 13 -22.10 6.99 16.35
N GLY A 14 -21.12 7.79 16.75
CA GLY A 14 -20.44 7.70 18.04
C GLY A 14 -19.09 6.96 18.02
N PHE A 15 -18.65 6.43 16.87
CA PHE A 15 -17.37 5.74 16.77
C PHE A 15 -16.19 6.68 17.01
N ARG A 16 -15.23 6.20 17.81
CA ARG A 16 -14.08 7.02 18.25
C ARG A 16 -12.76 6.61 17.62
N SER A 17 -12.61 5.33 17.29
CA SER A 17 -11.42 4.79 16.63
C SER A 17 -11.71 4.54 15.17
N LEU A 18 -11.15 5.39 14.30
CA LEU A 18 -11.28 5.26 12.85
C LEU A 18 -9.88 5.23 12.24
N SER A 19 -9.67 4.28 11.34
CA SER A 19 -8.48 4.17 10.51
C SER A 19 -8.88 3.98 9.06
N SER A 20 -7.92 4.19 8.17
CA SER A 20 -8.11 3.97 6.75
C SER A 20 -6.78 3.67 6.07
N HIS A 21 -6.85 2.93 4.97
CA HIS A 21 -5.67 2.50 4.25
C HIS A 21 -5.92 2.44 2.74
N ASP A 22 -4.83 2.42 1.97
CA ASP A 22 -4.87 2.30 0.51
C ASP A 22 -5.15 0.86 0.10
N SER A 23 -6.37 0.61 -0.39
CA SER A 23 -6.81 -0.74 -0.76
C SER A 23 -6.05 -1.36 -1.94
N LEU A 24 -5.33 -0.55 -2.72
CA LEU A 24 -4.44 -1.07 -3.76
C LEU A 24 -3.08 -1.52 -3.20
N GLY A 25 -2.85 -1.38 -1.90
CA GLY A 25 -1.63 -1.85 -1.25
C GLY A 25 -0.39 -1.07 -1.66
N ARG A 26 -0.53 0.18 -2.13
CA ARG A 26 0.59 1.03 -2.57
C ARG A 26 1.13 1.94 -1.46
N GLY A 27 0.59 1.80 -0.25
CA GLY A 27 1.03 2.52 0.94
C GLY A 27 0.88 4.05 0.82
N ARG A 28 -0.04 4.53 -0.01
CA ARG A 28 -0.26 5.98 -0.19
C ARG A 28 -0.90 6.58 1.06
N MET A 29 -0.45 7.77 1.43
CA MET A 29 -1.04 8.56 2.52
C MET A 29 -2.33 9.20 2.03
N GLN A 30 -3.40 9.08 2.81
CA GLN A 30 -4.69 9.69 2.53
C GLN A 30 -4.74 11.11 3.12
N ALA A 31 -3.80 11.98 2.72
CA ALA A 31 -3.70 13.33 3.28
C ALA A 31 -4.93 14.23 2.98
N PHE A 32 -5.69 13.89 1.92
CA PHE A 32 -6.93 14.56 1.53
C PHE A 32 -8.01 13.51 1.28
N ASP A 33 -8.73 13.10 2.31
CA ASP A 33 -9.74 12.02 2.28
C ASP A 33 -10.85 12.25 1.25
N ARG A 34 -11.12 13.50 0.88
CA ARG A 34 -12.08 13.86 -0.18
C ARG A 34 -11.68 13.36 -1.57
N ASN A 35 -10.40 13.02 -1.78
CA ASN A 35 -9.88 12.45 -3.02
C ASN A 35 -9.90 10.91 -3.03
N TRP A 36 -10.64 10.30 -2.11
CA TRP A 36 -10.69 8.85 -1.92
C TRP A 36 -12.13 8.35 -1.78
N LYS A 37 -12.36 7.12 -2.24
CA LYS A 37 -13.62 6.40 -2.08
C LYS A 37 -13.40 5.07 -1.37
N VAL A 38 -14.31 4.73 -0.46
CA VAL A 38 -14.28 3.49 0.30
C VAL A 38 -14.65 2.31 -0.59
N CYS A 39 -13.86 1.24 -0.51
CA CYS A 39 -14.03 -0.02 -1.21
C CYS A 39 -14.37 -1.17 -0.25
N SER A 40 -13.83 -1.14 0.95
CA SER A 40 -13.96 -2.18 1.96
C SER A 40 -14.03 -1.57 3.36
N GLN A 41 -14.53 -2.35 4.30
CA GLN A 41 -14.45 -2.06 5.73
C GLN A 41 -14.27 -3.36 6.49
N ASN A 42 -13.55 -3.31 7.61
CA ASN A 42 -13.29 -4.48 8.46
C ASN A 42 -14.57 -5.07 9.09
N ILE A 43 -15.59 -4.24 9.34
CA ILE A 43 -16.89 -4.66 9.89
C ILE A 43 -17.93 -4.72 8.78
N ALA A 44 -18.51 -5.90 8.52
CA ALA A 44 -19.55 -6.04 7.50
C ALA A 44 -20.76 -5.13 7.78
N ALA A 45 -21.35 -4.55 6.72
CA ALA A 45 -22.53 -3.71 6.83
C ALA A 45 -23.70 -4.42 7.53
N GLY A 46 -24.44 -3.69 8.35
CA GLY A 46 -25.56 -4.22 9.15
C GLY A 46 -25.16 -4.94 10.44
N LYS A 47 -23.87 -5.18 10.70
CA LYS A 47 -23.42 -5.66 12.01
C LYS A 47 -23.53 -4.58 13.07
N VAL A 48 -24.04 -4.95 14.24
CA VAL A 48 -24.02 -4.13 15.44
C VAL A 48 -22.73 -4.43 16.21
N VAL A 49 -21.94 -3.39 16.48
CA VAL A 49 -20.68 -3.47 17.24
C VAL A 49 -20.62 -2.32 18.24
N SER A 50 -19.74 -2.43 19.25
CA SER A 50 -19.50 -1.33 20.18
C SER A 50 -18.89 -0.12 19.46
N VAL A 51 -19.22 1.10 19.88
CA VAL A 51 -18.61 2.35 19.37
C VAL A 51 -17.12 2.49 19.68
N ASP A 52 -16.61 1.66 20.60
CA ASP A 52 -15.18 1.55 20.91
C ASP A 52 -14.44 0.61 19.93
N THR A 53 -15.17 -0.09 19.05
CA THR A 53 -14.57 -0.92 17.99
C THR A 53 -13.91 -0.01 16.96
N GLU A 54 -12.67 -0.34 16.57
CA GLU A 54 -12.00 0.34 15.47
C GLU A 54 -12.65 -0.01 14.14
N LEU A 55 -13.08 1.02 13.41
CA LEU A 55 -13.50 0.89 12.03
C LEU A 55 -12.33 1.26 11.13
N ASP A 56 -11.92 0.31 10.29
CA ASP A 56 -10.90 0.50 9.26
C ASP A 56 -11.56 0.53 7.89
N PHE A 57 -11.25 1.57 7.11
CA PHE A 57 -11.77 1.77 5.76
C PHE A 57 -10.66 1.57 4.73
N GLY A 58 -10.78 0.52 3.92
CA GLY A 58 -9.98 0.38 2.71
C GLY A 58 -10.52 1.29 1.62
N ALA A 59 -9.67 2.15 1.06
CA ALA A 59 -10.06 3.15 0.07
C ALA A 59 -9.07 3.26 -1.10
N VAL A 60 -9.58 3.71 -2.25
CA VAL A 60 -8.81 4.01 -3.46
C VAL A 60 -9.06 5.44 -3.93
N LYS A 61 -8.23 5.96 -4.86
CA LYS A 61 -8.48 7.27 -5.47
C LYS A 61 -9.79 7.27 -6.25
N LEU A 62 -10.37 8.45 -6.45
CA LEU A 62 -11.69 8.58 -7.09
C LEU A 62 -11.75 7.95 -8.49
N ASP A 63 -10.67 8.05 -9.25
CA ASP A 63 -10.49 7.53 -10.61
C ASP A 63 -10.06 6.04 -10.66
N GLU A 64 -9.74 5.43 -9.52
CA GLU A 64 -9.28 4.04 -9.47
C GLU A 64 -10.44 3.05 -9.29
N THR A 65 -10.22 1.80 -9.68
CA THR A 65 -11.19 0.72 -9.47
C THR A 65 -10.96 0.05 -8.13
N CYS A 66 -12.03 -0.18 -7.36
CA CYS A 66 -11.95 -0.95 -6.13
C CYS A 66 -11.48 -2.38 -6.46
N PRO A 67 -10.46 -2.90 -5.76
CA PRO A 67 -9.99 -4.25 -6.01
C PRO A 67 -11.03 -5.27 -5.52
N ALA A 68 -11.07 -6.44 -6.15
CA ALA A 68 -11.96 -7.54 -5.70
C ALA A 68 -11.62 -8.02 -4.28
N LYS A 69 -10.35 -7.88 -3.89
CA LYS A 69 -9.85 -8.16 -2.55
C LYS A 69 -8.91 -7.05 -2.11
N ASP A 70 -9.09 -6.61 -0.88
CA ASP A 70 -8.22 -5.63 -0.25
C ASP A 70 -6.76 -6.12 -0.26
N GLN A 71 -5.84 -5.24 -0.62
CA GLN A 71 -4.43 -5.60 -0.71
C GLN A 71 -3.74 -5.32 0.61
N THR A 72 -3.23 -6.38 1.24
CA THR A 72 -2.41 -6.25 2.44
C THR A 72 -1.01 -5.77 2.09
N ALA A 73 -0.41 -5.01 3.01
CA ALA A 73 1.00 -4.68 2.93
C ALA A 73 1.86 -5.96 2.82
N PRO A 74 3.02 -5.92 2.12
CA PRO A 74 3.97 -7.01 2.13
C PRO A 74 4.42 -7.36 3.55
N ALA A 75 4.73 -8.64 3.78
CA ALA A 75 5.31 -9.06 5.05
C ALA A 75 6.66 -8.37 5.27
N LYS A 76 6.94 -7.99 6.53
CA LYS A 76 8.27 -7.48 6.90
C LYS A 76 9.32 -8.55 6.64
N ALA A 77 10.48 -8.13 6.15
CA ALA A 77 11.59 -9.01 5.89
C ALA A 77 12.18 -9.54 7.20
N GLY A 78 12.11 -10.85 7.41
CA GLY A 78 12.59 -11.55 8.61
C GLY A 78 13.92 -12.26 8.40
N GLY A 79 14.86 -11.59 7.71
CA GLY A 79 16.15 -12.18 7.32
C GLY A 79 16.14 -12.90 5.95
N THR A 80 14.98 -13.00 5.31
CA THR A 80 14.84 -13.42 3.91
C THR A 80 14.14 -12.33 3.11
N MET A 81 14.48 -12.25 1.83
CA MET A 81 13.96 -11.26 0.91
C MET A 81 12.53 -11.63 0.50
N PRO A 82 11.51 -10.80 0.81
CA PRO A 82 10.15 -11.04 0.34
C PRO A 82 10.02 -10.91 -1.18
N ASP A 83 8.96 -11.48 -1.75
CA ASP A 83 8.60 -11.23 -3.14
C ASP A 83 7.84 -9.89 -3.27
N PHE A 84 8.49 -8.92 -3.89
CA PHE A 84 7.96 -7.59 -4.12
C PHE A 84 7.48 -7.37 -5.57
N ALA A 85 7.56 -8.37 -6.44
CA ALA A 85 7.07 -8.23 -7.81
C ALA A 85 5.60 -7.79 -7.83
N GLY A 86 5.29 -6.73 -8.57
CA GLY A 86 3.94 -6.16 -8.62
C GLY A 86 3.54 -5.29 -7.43
N LYS A 87 4.35 -5.21 -6.37
CA LYS A 87 4.12 -4.33 -5.23
C LYS A 87 4.67 -2.94 -5.50
N SER A 88 4.19 -1.96 -4.74
CA SER A 88 4.74 -0.60 -4.87
C SER A 88 6.16 -0.55 -4.29
N VAL A 89 7.02 0.28 -4.88
CA VAL A 89 8.38 0.52 -4.36
C VAL A 89 8.32 1.02 -2.92
N LYS A 90 7.34 1.88 -2.60
CA LYS A 90 7.16 2.42 -1.24
C LYS A 90 6.93 1.31 -0.21
N THR A 91 6.03 0.37 -0.51
CA THR A 91 5.73 -0.75 0.39
C THR A 91 6.86 -1.77 0.46
N ALA A 92 7.60 -1.97 -0.64
CA ALA A 92 8.78 -2.82 -0.64
C ALA A 92 9.86 -2.25 0.29
N ARG A 93 10.13 -0.95 0.19
CA ARG A 93 11.06 -0.23 1.08
C ARG A 93 10.62 -0.33 2.55
N ALA A 94 9.34 -0.11 2.84
CA ALA A 94 8.81 -0.15 4.20
C ALA A 94 8.85 -1.56 4.84
N ALA A 95 8.92 -2.61 4.02
CA ALA A 95 9.01 -4.00 4.48
C ALA A 95 10.45 -4.42 4.83
N LEU A 96 11.46 -3.70 4.34
CA LEU A 96 12.88 -3.95 4.64
C LEU A 96 13.31 -3.24 5.93
N ASP A 97 14.45 -3.67 6.49
CA ASP A 97 15.05 -2.99 7.64
C ASP A 97 15.43 -1.55 7.29
N SER A 98 15.27 -0.61 8.24
CA SER A 98 15.49 0.82 8.00
C SER A 98 16.95 1.18 7.65
N GLY A 99 17.92 0.33 8.02
CA GLY A 99 19.32 0.46 7.63
C GLY A 99 19.66 -0.13 6.25
N THR A 100 18.69 -0.77 5.56
CA THR A 100 18.93 -1.40 4.26
C THR A 100 19.21 -0.33 3.21
N SER A 101 20.39 -0.40 2.58
CA SER A 101 20.71 0.41 1.40
C SER A 101 19.89 -0.07 0.21
N ILE A 102 19.07 0.81 -0.37
CA ILE A 102 18.17 0.46 -1.48
C ILE A 102 18.40 1.40 -2.65
N SER A 103 18.65 0.83 -3.83
CA SER A 103 18.64 1.55 -5.10
C SER A 103 17.42 1.14 -5.94
N VAL A 104 16.85 2.09 -6.68
CA VAL A 104 15.69 1.84 -7.55
C VAL A 104 15.96 2.49 -8.90
N LYS A 105 15.80 1.71 -9.98
CA LYS A 105 15.93 2.18 -11.36
C LYS A 105 14.63 2.03 -12.11
N ASP A 106 14.31 3.01 -12.94
CA ASP A 106 13.22 2.86 -13.91
C ASP A 106 13.62 1.85 -14.98
N ALA A 107 12.81 0.81 -15.17
CA ALA A 107 13.06 -0.24 -16.15
C ALA A 107 12.63 0.16 -17.58
N ALA A 108 11.88 1.25 -17.73
CA ALA A 108 11.32 1.68 -19.00
C ALA A 108 12.08 2.87 -19.62
N GLU A 109 12.04 4.04 -18.98
CA GLU A 109 12.44 5.31 -19.60
C GLU A 109 13.61 6.01 -18.86
N ASP A 110 14.25 5.32 -17.91
CA ASP A 110 15.34 5.85 -17.05
C ASP A 110 14.97 7.14 -16.28
N ARG A 111 13.71 7.25 -15.84
CA ARG A 111 13.22 8.40 -15.06
C ARG A 111 13.60 8.27 -13.59
N PHE A 112 13.62 9.41 -12.89
CA PHE A 112 13.79 9.43 -11.44
C PHE A 112 12.57 8.86 -10.70
N VAL A 113 12.85 7.88 -9.83
CA VAL A 113 11.85 7.28 -8.95
C VAL A 113 11.71 8.12 -7.68
N LEU A 114 10.80 9.10 -7.69
CA LEU A 114 10.60 10.03 -6.56
C LEU A 114 9.42 9.62 -5.67
N VAL A 115 8.21 9.60 -6.23
CA VAL A 115 6.99 9.24 -5.50
C VAL A 115 6.79 7.73 -5.55
N GLU A 116 7.56 6.99 -4.75
CA GLU A 116 7.69 5.52 -4.81
C GLU A 116 6.36 4.74 -4.79
N SER A 117 5.27 5.31 -4.26
CA SER A 117 3.94 4.69 -4.30
C SER A 117 3.30 4.67 -5.68
N ASN A 118 3.83 5.45 -6.63
CA ASN A 118 3.37 5.48 -8.02
C ASN A 118 4.13 4.47 -8.91
N TRP A 119 5.09 3.74 -8.33
CA TRP A 119 5.98 2.83 -9.03
C TRP A 119 5.77 1.41 -8.55
N GLN A 120 5.71 0.47 -9.49
CA GLN A 120 5.57 -0.96 -9.29
C GLN A 120 6.93 -1.63 -9.49
N VAL A 121 7.35 -2.46 -8.54
CA VAL A 121 8.58 -3.26 -8.65
C VAL A 121 8.39 -4.33 -9.73
N CYS A 122 9.35 -4.39 -10.65
CA CYS A 122 9.43 -5.40 -11.71
C CYS A 122 10.39 -6.52 -11.32
N THR A 123 11.62 -6.16 -10.95
CA THR A 123 12.63 -7.12 -10.50
C THR A 123 13.30 -6.63 -9.23
N GLN A 124 13.88 -7.58 -8.50
CA GLN A 124 14.56 -7.35 -7.24
C GLN A 124 15.86 -8.15 -7.17
N LYS A 125 16.85 -7.58 -6.48
CA LYS A 125 18.06 -8.26 -6.03
C LYS A 125 18.31 -7.87 -4.59
N PRO A 126 18.51 -8.81 -3.65
CA PRO A 126 18.47 -10.27 -3.79
C PRO A 126 17.14 -10.81 -4.34
N ALA A 127 17.17 -12.01 -4.91
CA ALA A 127 15.95 -12.66 -5.41
C ALA A 127 15.02 -13.03 -4.24
N ALA A 128 13.72 -13.21 -4.52
CA ALA A 128 12.76 -13.61 -3.50
C ALA A 128 13.19 -14.94 -2.84
N GLY A 129 13.13 -14.99 -1.50
CA GLY A 129 13.58 -16.13 -0.69
C GLY A 129 15.07 -16.14 -0.36
N GLU A 130 15.90 -15.31 -1.00
CA GLU A 130 17.32 -15.20 -0.65
C GLU A 130 17.54 -14.55 0.72
N LYS A 131 18.64 -14.87 1.37
CA LYS A 131 18.97 -14.32 2.70
C LYS A 131 19.38 -12.85 2.60
N LEU A 132 18.86 -12.03 3.52
CA LEU A 132 19.28 -10.66 3.74
C LEU A 132 20.36 -10.64 4.82
N ASN A 133 21.62 -10.47 4.42
CA ASN A 133 22.81 -10.47 5.26
C ASN A 133 23.44 -9.07 5.38
N GLY A 134 22.64 -8.02 5.14
CA GLY A 134 23.10 -6.62 5.16
C GLY A 134 23.65 -6.09 3.83
N GLN A 135 23.59 -6.88 2.75
CA GLN A 135 23.91 -6.40 1.41
C GLN A 135 22.90 -5.35 0.91
N PRO A 136 23.30 -4.46 -0.02
CA PRO A 136 22.37 -3.56 -0.69
C PRO A 136 21.28 -4.32 -1.46
N VAL A 137 20.10 -3.70 -1.53
CA VAL A 137 18.97 -4.15 -2.33
C VAL A 137 18.82 -3.27 -3.57
N GLU A 138 18.57 -3.90 -4.71
CA GLU A 138 18.30 -3.22 -5.97
C GLU A 138 16.90 -3.59 -6.45
N PHE A 139 16.14 -2.58 -6.85
CA PHE A 139 14.86 -2.76 -7.53
C PHE A 139 14.93 -2.17 -8.93
N THR A 140 14.29 -2.84 -9.87
CA THR A 140 13.80 -2.17 -11.08
C THR A 140 12.31 -1.93 -10.92
N ALA A 141 11.82 -0.82 -11.44
CA ALA A 141 10.42 -0.45 -11.31
C ALA A 141 9.91 0.29 -12.55
N VAL A 142 8.60 0.27 -12.75
CA VAL A 142 7.90 1.08 -13.77
C VAL A 142 6.74 1.81 -13.11
N LYS A 143 6.13 2.79 -13.76
CA LYS A 143 4.92 3.40 -13.18
C LYS A 143 3.75 2.42 -13.22
N PHE A 144 2.86 2.50 -12.24
CA PHE A 144 1.60 1.75 -12.32
C PHE A 144 0.85 2.08 -13.63
N GLY A 145 0.49 1.04 -14.37
CA GLY A 145 -0.13 1.15 -15.71
C GLY A 145 0.84 0.87 -16.87
N GLU A 146 2.15 0.87 -16.61
CA GLU A 146 3.17 0.42 -17.57
C GLU A 146 3.44 -1.09 -17.39
N SER A 147 4.02 -1.71 -18.41
CA SER A 147 4.39 -3.14 -18.37
C SER A 147 5.83 -3.31 -17.92
N CYS A 148 6.07 -4.29 -17.06
CA CYS A 148 7.43 -4.71 -16.72
C CYS A 148 8.09 -5.41 -17.92
N PRO A 149 9.36 -5.09 -18.24
CA PRO A 149 10.12 -5.76 -19.29
C PRO A 149 10.52 -7.20 -18.92
#